data_AF-A0A937KGE3-F1
#
_entry.id   AF-A0A937KGE3-F1
#
_cell.length_a   1.000
_cell.length_b   1.000
_cell.length_c   1.000
_cell.angle_alpha   90.00
_cell.angle_beta   90.00
_cell.angle_gamma   90.00
#
_symmetry.space_group_name_H-M   'P 1'
#
loop_
_entity.id
_entity.type
_entity.pdbx_description
1 polymer ?
#
loop_
_entity_poly.entity_id
_entity_poly.type
_entity_poly.pdbx_seq_one_letter_code
_entity_poly.pdbx_strand_id
1 'polypeptide(L)' 'MSNVGLYLGTFNPIHNGHVTLAKYFSELPELDEVLVV' A
#
# COMPACT_ATOMS: atom_id res chain seq x y z
N MET A 1 2.79 8.87 17.62
CA MET A 1 3.15 7.51 17.18
C MET A 1 2.74 7.43 15.72
N SER A 2 3.59 6.93 14.83
CA SER A 2 3.21 6.84 13.42
C SER A 2 2.37 5.60 13.13
N ASN A 3 1.35 5.71 12.29
CA ASN A 3 0.50 4.62 11.84
C ASN A 3 0.89 4.19 10.42
N VAL A 4 1.58 3.05 10.33
CA VAL A 4 2.19 2.54 9.10
C VAL A 4 1.40 1.35 8.57
N GLY A 5 0.89 1.47 7.34
CA GLY A 5 0.27 0.36 6.61
C GLY A 5 1.29 -0.54 5.96
N LEU A 6 1.09 -1.86 6.02
CA LEU A 6 1.91 -2.85 5.30
C LEU A 6 1.07 -3.49 4.20
N TYR A 7 1.44 -3.24 2.94
CA TYR A 7 0.79 -3.85 1.79
C TYR A 7 1.65 -4.99 1.24
N LEU A 8 1.33 -6.20 1.69
CA LEU A 8 2.11 -7.41 1.44
C LEU A 8 1.69 -8.10 0.15
N GLY A 9 2.65 -8.56 -0.65
CA GLY A 9 2.35 -9.41 -1.81
C GLY A 9 3.55 -10.07 -2.45
N THR A 10 3.35 -11.24 -3.05
CA THR A 10 4.37 -11.87 -3.90
C THR A 10 4.64 -11.08 -5.18
N PHE A 11 3.66 -10.26 -5.61
CA PHE A 11 3.72 -9.38 -6.79
C PHE A 11 4.35 -10.03 -8.03
N ASN A 12 3.96 -11.27 -8.34
CA ASN A 12 4.54 -12.06 -9.43
C ASN A 12 3.47 -12.51 -10.46
N PRO A 13 3.18 -11.70 -11.50
CA PRO A 13 3.75 -10.38 -11.77
C PRO A 13 3.01 -9.25 -11.05
N ILE A 14 3.69 -8.13 -10.88
CA ILE A 14 3.03 -6.88 -10.51
C ILE A 14 2.17 -6.40 -11.69
N HIS A 15 1.02 -5.79 -11.39
CA HIS A 15 0.11 -5.25 -12.39
C HIS A 15 -0.64 -4.03 -11.83
N ASN A 16 -1.37 -3.31 -12.70
CA ASN A 16 -2.03 -2.05 -12.35
C ASN A 16 -2.97 -2.17 -11.14
N GLY A 17 -3.66 -3.29 -10.97
CA GLY A 17 -4.46 -3.53 -9.76
C GLY A 17 -3.69 -3.38 -8.45
N HIS A 18 -2.44 -3.89 -8.36
CA HIS A 18 -1.62 -3.72 -7.16
C HIS A 18 -1.27 -2.24 -6.92
N VAL A 19 -0.94 -1.50 -7.98
CA VAL A 19 -0.62 -0.06 -7.92
C VAL A 19 -1.84 0.76 -7.53
N THR A 20 -3.02 0.43 -8.06
CA THR A 20 -4.28 1.08 -7.71
C THR A 20 -4.58 0.92 -6.22
N LEU A 21 -4.37 -0.28 -5.66
CA LEU A 21 -4.56 -0.52 -4.22
C LEU A 21 -3.53 0.21 -3.37
N ALA A 22 -2.24 0.18 -3.75
CA ALA A 22 -1.20 0.94 -3.04
C ALA A 22 -1.52 2.44 -3.01
N LYS A 23 -2.00 3.00 -4.13
CA LYS A 23 -2.42 4.40 -4.21
C LYS A 23 -3.63 4.68 -3.31
N TYR A 24 -4.66 3.84 -3.37
CA TYR A 24 -5.82 3.96 -2.50
C TYR A 24 -5.42 3.97 -1.01
N PHE A 25 -4.54 3.06 -0.59
CA PHE A 25 -4.07 3.01 0.80
C PHE A 25 -3.26 4.24 1.19
N SER A 26 -2.45 4.79 0.28
CA SER A 26 -1.68 6.02 0.54
C SER A 26 -2.53 7.28 0.71
N GLU A 27 -3.80 7.24 0.30
CA GLU A 27 -4.76 8.35 0.42
C GLU A 27 -5.66 8.22 1.67
N LEU A 28 -5.50 7.14 2.46
CA LEU A 28 -6.27 6.94 3.69
C LEU A 28 -5.80 7.91 4.78
N PRO A 29 -6.69 8.76 5.33
CA PRO A 29 -6.31 9.77 6.33
C PRO A 29 -5.87 9.17 7.67
N GLU A 30 -6.13 7.89 7.90
CA GLU A 30 -5.72 7.18 9.11
C GLU A 30 -4.26 6.73 9.07
N LEU A 31 -3.63 6.65 7.89
CA LEU A 31 -2.26 6.17 7.70
C LEU A 31 -1.31 7.34 7.46
N ASP A 32 -0.18 7.33 8.15
CA ASP A 32 0.90 8.29 7.85
C ASP A 32 1.71 7.85 6.62
N GLU A 33 1.83 6.53 6.40
CA GLU A 33 2.51 5.94 5.25
C GLU A 33 2.05 4.51 4.96
N VAL A 34 2.36 4.02 3.75
CA VAL A 34 2.16 2.62 3.34
C VAL A 34 3.47 2.08 2.78
N LEU A 35 3.96 1.01 3.38
CA LEU A 35 5.11 0.26 2.88
C LEU A 35 4.61 -0.93 2.05
N VAL A 36 5.08 -1.00 0.81
CA VAL A 36 4.83 -2.14 -0.07
C VAL A 36 5.96 -3.15 0.15
N VAL A 37 5.62 -4.38 0.54
CA VAL A 37 6.57 -5.43 0.96
C VAL A 37 6.31 -6.73 0.22
#